data_AF-A0A433SI79-F1
#
_entry.id   AF-A0A433SI79-F1
#
_cell.length_a   1.000
_cell.length_b   1.000
_cell.length_c   1.000
_cell.angle_alpha   90.00
_cell.angle_beta   90.00
_cell.angle_gamma   90.00
#
_symmetry.space_group_name_H-M   'P 1'
#
loop_
_entity.id
_entity.type
_entity.pdbx_description
1 polymer ?
#
loop_
_entity_poly.entity_id
_entity_poly.type
_entity_poly.pdbx_seq_one_letter_code
_entity_poly.pdbx_strand_id
1 'polypeptide(L)'
;FRIGHDNKGGGGAWFLDKVVIDAPSLGRTWVFPCGHWLSDSDEDRLLERELFPQELATELINAKTFLFLLPAKTYTVEVFTGDVKGGGTDANVFINIFGDKGDSGERALRNSETNRDKFERNKMDRFKLEAVDLGSLYKVKIRHDNSLFNPAWYLDRVEILDGADKFVFHCERWLAKNKDDGKIERSLYVKGYDGDMNSSTGTLKSKFGGSVASLDSMRTSDPFSKS
;
A
#
# COMPACT_ATOMS: atom_id res chain seq x y z
N PHE A 1 -17.39 13.87 3.41
CA PHE A 1 -18.60 14.54 2.87
C PHE A 1 -18.27 14.99 1.46
N ARG A 2 -19.09 14.68 0.45
CA ARG A 2 -18.81 15.05 -0.95
C ARG A 2 -19.65 16.26 -1.36
N ILE A 3 -19.04 17.19 -2.08
CA ILE A 3 -19.69 18.39 -2.61
C ILE A 3 -19.21 18.67 -4.03
N GLY A 4 -20.10 19.15 -4.89
CA GLY A 4 -19.77 19.46 -6.28
C GLY A 4 -20.94 20.13 -7.01
N HIS A 5 -20.70 20.57 -8.24
CA HIS A 5 -21.70 21.19 -9.12
C HIS A 5 -21.59 20.65 -10.56
N ASP A 6 -22.62 20.86 -11.38
CA ASP A 6 -22.73 20.28 -12.74
C ASP A 6 -22.25 21.21 -13.87
N ASN A 7 -21.62 22.33 -13.50
CA ASN A 7 -21.06 23.34 -14.39
C ASN A 7 -22.02 23.92 -15.46
N LYS A 8 -23.33 23.94 -15.18
CA LYS A 8 -24.32 24.54 -16.09
C LYS A 8 -24.65 25.99 -15.72
N GLY A 9 -24.72 26.86 -16.72
CA GLY A 9 -25.05 28.29 -16.59
C GLY A 9 -23.83 29.20 -16.73
N GLY A 10 -24.05 30.51 -16.82
CA GLY A 10 -22.97 31.50 -16.87
C GLY A 10 -22.29 31.65 -15.51
N GLY A 11 -20.99 31.35 -15.44
CA GLY A 11 -20.21 31.37 -14.19
C GLY A 11 -20.00 29.98 -13.62
N GLY A 12 -19.12 29.20 -14.25
CA GLY A 12 -18.81 27.80 -13.91
C GLY A 12 -17.79 27.60 -12.79
N ALA A 13 -17.21 28.67 -12.26
CA ALA A 13 -16.19 28.59 -11.22
C ALA A 13 -16.78 28.92 -9.85
N TRP A 14 -16.70 27.98 -8.91
CA TRP A 14 -17.12 28.17 -7.52
C TRP A 14 -15.94 27.98 -6.57
N PHE A 15 -15.47 29.05 -5.96
CA PHE A 15 -14.53 28.93 -4.85
C PHE A 15 -15.25 28.48 -3.58
N LEU A 16 -14.94 27.27 -3.12
CA LEU A 16 -15.46 26.73 -1.87
C LEU A 16 -14.41 26.88 -0.77
N ASP A 17 -14.63 27.81 0.16
CA ASP A 17 -13.77 27.99 1.35
C ASP A 17 -13.96 26.83 2.34
N LYS A 18 -15.19 26.63 2.84
CA LYS A 18 -15.52 25.57 3.79
C LYS A 18 -17.01 25.27 3.81
N VAL A 19 -17.36 24.10 4.33
CA VAL A 19 -18.74 23.71 4.67
C VAL A 19 -18.85 23.63 6.18
N VAL A 20 -19.89 24.25 6.74
CA VAL A 20 -20.19 24.20 8.18
C VAL A 20 -21.51 23.47 8.36
N ILE A 21 -21.51 22.37 9.11
CA ILE A 21 -22.70 21.61 9.47
C ILE A 21 -22.98 21.85 10.94
N ASP A 22 -24.06 22.58 11.24
CA ASP A 22 -24.52 22.79 12.60
C ASP A 22 -25.59 21.76 12.98
N ALA A 23 -25.40 21.06 14.11
CA ALA A 23 -26.35 20.09 14.64
C ALA A 23 -26.70 20.45 16.10
N PRO A 24 -27.63 21.40 16.31
CA PRO A 24 -27.98 21.90 17.65
C PRO A 24 -28.49 20.81 18.59
N SER A 25 -29.22 19.83 18.08
CA SER A 25 -29.72 18.68 18.86
C SER A 25 -28.60 17.80 19.45
N LEU A 26 -27.40 17.87 18.87
CA LEU A 26 -26.20 17.18 19.33
C LEU A 26 -25.22 18.12 20.05
N GLY A 27 -25.53 19.43 20.14
CA GLY A 27 -24.64 20.45 20.68
C GLY A 27 -23.31 20.53 19.96
N ARG A 28 -23.27 20.24 18.65
CA ARG A 28 -22.03 20.12 17.88
C ARG A 28 -22.12 20.79 16.52
N THR A 29 -21.02 21.40 16.11
CA THR A 29 -20.82 21.97 14.78
C THR A 29 -19.58 21.34 14.16
N TRP A 30 -19.68 20.89 12.90
CA TRP A 30 -18.54 20.38 12.15
C TRP A 30 -18.12 21.38 11.07
N VAL A 31 -16.81 21.60 10.96
CA VAL A 31 -16.21 22.39 9.89
C VAL A 31 -15.48 21.46 8.94
N PHE A 32 -15.76 21.59 7.66
CA PHE A 32 -15.14 20.84 6.56
C PHE A 32 -14.42 21.85 5.66
N PRO A 33 -13.13 22.14 5.90
CA PRO A 33 -12.37 23.07 5.07
C PRO A 33 -12.18 22.50 3.65
N CYS A 34 -12.26 23.38 2.65
CA CYS A 34 -11.97 23.07 1.25
C CYS A 34 -10.84 23.99 0.76
N GLY A 35 -11.07 25.30 0.64
CA GLY A 35 -10.07 26.29 0.25
C GLY A 35 -9.63 26.22 -1.21
N HIS A 36 -10.53 25.80 -2.11
CA HIS A 36 -10.21 25.51 -3.51
C HIS A 36 -11.34 25.87 -4.47
N TRP A 37 -10.98 26.07 -5.73
CA TRP A 37 -11.94 26.26 -6.82
C TRP A 37 -12.52 24.92 -7.26
N LEU A 38 -13.86 24.85 -7.32
CA LEU A 38 -14.59 23.84 -8.08
C LEU A 38 -14.90 24.45 -9.44
N SER A 39 -14.15 24.06 -10.46
CA SER A 39 -14.16 24.70 -11.79
C SER A 39 -13.64 23.69 -12.82
N ASP A 40 -14.03 23.82 -14.09
CA ASP A 40 -13.43 23.04 -15.19
C ASP A 40 -12.28 23.79 -15.88
N SER A 41 -12.10 25.07 -15.57
CA SER A 41 -11.04 25.92 -16.11
C SER A 41 -9.95 26.28 -15.11
N ASP A 42 -10.28 26.35 -13.82
CA ASP A 42 -9.38 26.84 -12.76
C ASP A 42 -8.77 25.71 -11.94
N GLU A 43 -7.63 26.02 -11.31
CA GLU A 43 -6.84 25.12 -10.45
C GLU A 43 -6.68 23.69 -10.99
N ASP A 44 -7.22 22.70 -10.27
CA ASP A 44 -7.11 21.28 -10.56
C ASP A 44 -8.20 20.76 -11.49
N ARG A 45 -9.08 21.66 -11.97
CA ARG A 45 -10.19 21.38 -12.88
C ARG A 45 -11.17 20.33 -12.34
N LEU A 46 -11.32 20.26 -11.01
CA LEU A 46 -12.26 19.37 -10.35
C LEU A 46 -13.56 20.10 -10.05
N LEU A 47 -14.69 19.52 -10.46
CA LEU A 47 -16.03 20.05 -10.15
C LEU A 47 -16.62 19.46 -8.87
N GLU A 48 -15.96 18.45 -8.29
CA GLU A 48 -16.37 17.77 -7.07
C GLU A 48 -15.18 17.49 -6.14
N ARG A 49 -15.42 17.53 -4.83
CA ARG A 49 -14.42 17.24 -3.81
C ARG A 49 -15.00 16.45 -2.65
N GLU A 50 -14.16 15.60 -2.08
CA GLU A 50 -14.41 14.94 -0.81
C GLU A 50 -13.72 15.74 0.31
N LEU A 51 -14.52 16.20 1.28
CA LEU A 51 -14.08 16.98 2.43
C LEU A 51 -14.08 16.14 3.70
N PHE A 52 -13.07 16.38 4.53
CA PHE A 52 -12.89 15.78 5.85
C PHE A 52 -13.15 16.83 6.95
N PRO A 53 -13.63 16.42 8.13
CA PRO A 53 -13.74 17.32 9.27
C PRO A 53 -12.38 17.95 9.59
N GLN A 54 -12.40 19.22 10.01
CA GLN A 54 -11.20 20.01 10.29
C GLN A 54 -10.25 19.30 11.28
N GLU A 55 -10.79 18.66 12.31
CA GLU A 55 -10.00 17.88 13.28
C GLU A 55 -9.16 16.80 12.58
N LEU A 56 -9.78 15.99 11.71
CA LEU A 56 -9.10 14.96 10.95
C LEU A 56 -8.13 15.56 9.91
N ALA A 57 -8.50 16.67 9.27
CA ALA A 57 -7.61 17.36 8.33
C ALA A 57 -6.35 17.87 9.05
N THR A 58 -6.49 18.46 10.24
CA THR A 58 -5.37 18.92 11.06
C THR A 58 -4.52 17.76 11.56
N GLU A 59 -5.11 16.65 12.02
CA GLU A 59 -4.37 15.45 12.42
C GLU A 59 -3.55 14.88 11.25
N LEU A 60 -4.14 14.80 10.04
CA LEU A 60 -3.45 14.32 8.85
C LEU A 60 -2.31 15.25 8.42
N ILE A 61 -2.52 16.57 8.48
CA ILE A 61 -1.46 17.55 8.21
C ILE A 61 -0.33 17.37 9.23
N ASN A 62 -0.65 17.32 10.52
CA ASN A 62 0.34 17.14 11.58
C ASN A 62 1.12 15.83 11.41
N ALA A 63 0.45 14.72 11.09
CA ALA A 63 1.10 13.44 10.84
C ALA A 63 2.03 13.48 9.62
N LYS A 64 1.59 14.09 8.51
CA LYS A 64 2.43 14.28 7.31
C LYS A 64 3.62 15.20 7.57
N THR A 65 3.39 16.30 8.27
CA THR A 65 4.45 17.23 8.67
C THR A 65 5.46 16.54 9.58
N PHE A 66 5.00 15.76 10.56
CA PHE A 66 5.88 15.00 11.44
C PHE A 66 6.71 13.97 10.66
N LEU A 67 6.10 13.24 9.72
CA LEU A 67 6.80 12.30 8.85
C LEU A 67 7.90 12.99 8.01
N PHE A 68 7.63 14.21 7.52
CA PHE A 68 8.62 15.00 6.76
C PHE A 68 9.78 15.50 7.62
N LEU A 69 9.59 15.63 8.93
CA LEU A 69 10.63 16.06 9.87
C LEU A 69 11.49 14.90 10.38
N LEU A 70 11.13 13.64 10.10
CA LEU A 70 11.95 12.50 10.47
C LEU A 70 13.23 12.46 9.62
N PRO A 71 14.39 12.11 10.21
CA PRO A 71 15.62 11.93 9.46
C PRO A 71 15.46 10.89 8.34
N ALA A 72 15.92 11.24 7.14
CA ALA A 72 16.01 10.31 6.04
C ALA A 72 17.12 9.27 6.29
N LYS A 73 16.85 8.04 5.85
CA LYS A 73 17.75 6.89 5.89
C LYS A 73 17.85 6.30 4.48
N THR A 74 19.07 5.99 4.07
CA THR A 74 19.36 5.38 2.77
C THR A 74 19.30 3.86 2.85
N TYR A 75 18.49 3.24 2.00
CA TYR A 75 18.48 1.80 1.73
C TYR A 75 19.16 1.54 0.39
N THR A 76 20.04 0.54 0.32
CA THR A 76 20.59 0.09 -0.97
C THR A 76 19.74 -1.07 -1.47
N VAL A 77 19.12 -0.90 -2.64
CA VAL A 77 18.28 -1.90 -3.29
C VAL A 77 19.08 -2.51 -4.44
N GLU A 78 19.31 -3.81 -4.40
CA GLU A 78 19.94 -4.59 -5.46
C GLU A 78 18.90 -5.51 -6.11
N VAL A 79 18.65 -5.31 -7.39
CA VAL A 79 17.68 -6.08 -8.16
C VAL A 79 18.42 -7.01 -9.10
N PHE A 80 18.15 -8.31 -8.99
CA PHE A 80 18.78 -9.33 -9.82
C PHE A 80 17.79 -9.82 -10.87
N THR A 81 18.13 -9.62 -12.14
CA THR A 81 17.35 -10.16 -13.27
C THR A 81 17.91 -11.54 -13.62
N GLY A 82 17.04 -12.55 -13.69
CA GLY A 82 17.50 -13.93 -13.85
C GLY A 82 18.08 -14.24 -15.22
N ASP A 83 18.89 -15.30 -15.30
CA ASP A 83 19.55 -15.74 -16.52
C ASP A 83 18.64 -16.58 -17.42
N VAL A 84 17.51 -16.01 -17.84
CA VAL A 84 16.53 -16.65 -18.73
C VAL A 84 16.47 -15.92 -20.05
N LYS A 85 16.34 -16.66 -21.17
CA LYS A 85 16.24 -16.06 -22.51
C LYS A 85 15.08 -15.05 -22.56
N GLY A 86 15.40 -13.79 -22.87
CA GLY A 86 14.43 -12.69 -22.87
C GLY A 86 13.92 -12.32 -21.48
N GLY A 87 14.76 -12.51 -20.44
CA GLY A 87 14.44 -12.21 -19.05
C GLY A 87 14.65 -10.75 -18.65
N GLY A 88 15.28 -9.93 -19.50
CA GLY A 88 15.43 -8.50 -19.27
C GLY A 88 14.19 -7.68 -19.65
N THR A 89 14.08 -6.45 -19.18
CA THR A 89 12.94 -5.58 -19.47
C THR A 89 13.30 -4.12 -19.77
N ASP A 90 12.57 -3.55 -20.72
CA ASP A 90 12.63 -2.12 -21.01
C ASP A 90 11.66 -1.30 -20.13
N ALA A 91 10.68 -1.93 -19.48
CA ALA A 91 9.61 -1.23 -18.78
C ALA A 91 10.10 -0.44 -17.54
N ASN A 92 9.32 0.55 -17.10
CA ASN A 92 9.65 1.26 -15.86
C ASN A 92 9.34 0.37 -14.64
N VAL A 93 10.34 0.18 -13.77
CA VAL A 93 10.24 -0.65 -12.55
C VAL A 93 10.06 0.23 -11.31
N PHE A 94 9.19 -0.23 -10.41
CA PHE A 94 8.82 0.43 -9.17
C PHE A 94 8.92 -0.53 -7.99
N ILE A 95 9.32 -0.03 -6.83
CA ILE A 95 9.44 -0.79 -5.59
C ILE A 95 8.77 -0.06 -4.42
N ASN A 96 8.17 -0.80 -3.49
CA ASN A 96 7.78 -0.34 -2.16
C ASN A 96 8.35 -1.32 -1.11
N ILE A 97 9.06 -0.80 -0.12
CA ILE A 97 9.71 -1.57 0.96
C ILE A 97 8.88 -1.40 2.22
N PHE A 98 8.61 -2.50 2.92
CA PHE A 98 7.82 -2.52 4.14
C PHE A 98 8.65 -3.06 5.31
N GLY A 99 8.63 -2.32 6.41
CA GLY A 99 9.16 -2.73 7.70
C GLY A 99 8.17 -2.47 8.83
N ASP A 100 8.52 -2.89 10.04
CA ASP A 100 7.63 -2.82 11.21
C ASP A 100 7.27 -1.39 11.65
N LYS A 101 8.03 -0.37 11.20
CA LYS A 101 7.74 1.05 11.45
C LYS A 101 6.99 1.76 10.32
N GLY A 102 6.69 1.06 9.22
CA GLY A 102 5.96 1.62 8.08
C GLY A 102 6.51 1.17 6.73
N ASP A 103 6.18 1.91 5.68
CA ASP A 103 6.66 1.63 4.32
C ASP A 103 7.33 2.83 3.67
N SER A 104 8.16 2.56 2.67
CA SER A 104 8.81 3.61 1.92
C SER A 104 7.81 4.41 1.10
N GLY A 105 6.62 3.89 0.81
CA GLY A 105 5.84 4.28 -0.35
C GLY A 105 6.50 3.81 -1.64
N GLU A 106 5.78 3.90 -2.75
CA GLU A 106 6.31 3.47 -4.04
C GLU A 106 7.43 4.40 -4.54
N ARG A 107 8.47 3.82 -5.11
CA ARG A 107 9.65 4.50 -5.67
C ARG A 107 9.99 3.94 -7.03
N ALA A 108 10.27 4.82 -7.99
CA ALA A 108 10.73 4.44 -9.32
C ALA A 108 12.23 4.15 -9.32
N LEU A 109 12.65 3.01 -9.86
CA LEU A 109 14.05 2.60 -9.95
C LEU A 109 14.69 3.14 -11.23
N ARG A 110 14.96 4.45 -11.26
CA ARG A 110 15.39 5.17 -12.48
C ARG A 110 16.89 5.16 -12.71
N ASN A 111 17.66 5.37 -11.65
CA ASN A 111 19.09 5.68 -11.71
C ASN A 111 19.87 4.56 -11.03
N SER A 112 20.25 3.53 -11.79
CA SER A 112 21.11 2.45 -11.31
C SER A 112 22.55 2.96 -11.18
N GLU A 113 23.23 2.60 -10.11
CA GLU A 113 24.65 2.90 -9.88
C GLU A 113 25.57 1.97 -10.69
N THR A 114 25.05 0.83 -11.17
CA THR A 114 25.86 -0.22 -11.80
C THR A 114 25.70 -0.27 -13.32
N ASN A 115 24.50 -0.04 -13.86
CA ASN A 115 24.25 -0.13 -15.30
C ASN A 115 23.42 1.06 -15.81
N ARG A 116 23.77 1.56 -17.00
CA ARG A 116 22.95 2.57 -17.68
C ARG A 116 21.66 1.96 -18.22
N ASP A 117 21.80 0.81 -18.86
CA ASP A 117 20.72 -0.04 -19.31
C ASP A 117 20.40 -1.05 -18.21
N LYS A 118 19.20 -0.96 -17.65
CA LYS A 118 18.84 -1.57 -16.36
C LYS A 118 17.99 -2.79 -16.61
N PHE A 119 17.98 -3.69 -15.64
CA PHE A 119 17.12 -4.87 -15.62
C PHE A 119 17.38 -5.79 -16.81
N GLU A 120 18.63 -5.84 -17.26
CA GLU A 120 19.07 -6.72 -18.34
C GLU A 120 19.27 -8.15 -17.85
N ARG A 121 19.07 -9.13 -18.74
CA ARG A 121 19.22 -10.55 -18.42
C ARG A 121 20.57 -10.81 -17.73
N ASN A 122 20.53 -11.55 -16.61
CA ASN A 122 21.72 -11.92 -15.84
C ASN A 122 22.54 -10.71 -15.37
N LYS A 123 21.88 -9.60 -15.06
CA LYS A 123 22.49 -8.39 -14.48
C LYS A 123 21.89 -8.08 -13.11
N MET A 124 22.71 -7.40 -12.32
CA MET A 124 22.32 -6.79 -11.06
C MET A 124 22.34 -5.27 -11.20
N ASP A 125 21.24 -4.64 -10.79
CA ASP A 125 21.08 -3.19 -10.74
C ASP A 125 20.98 -2.70 -9.31
N ARG A 126 21.84 -1.74 -8.95
CA ARG A 126 21.89 -1.15 -7.61
C ARG A 126 21.29 0.24 -7.58
N PHE A 127 20.42 0.51 -6.60
CA PHE A 127 19.77 1.80 -6.41
C PHE A 127 19.89 2.26 -4.96
N LYS A 128 19.97 3.57 -4.76
CA LYS A 128 19.79 4.20 -3.44
C LYS A 128 18.37 4.72 -3.29
N LEU A 129 17.74 4.37 -2.18
CA LEU A 129 16.38 4.75 -1.86
C LEU A 129 16.36 5.45 -0.50
N GLU A 130 15.92 6.71 -0.48
CA GLU A 130 15.71 7.46 0.75
C GLU A 130 14.28 7.25 1.27
N ALA A 131 14.18 6.87 2.53
CA ALA A 131 12.92 6.78 3.27
C ALA A 131 13.17 7.07 4.76
N VAL A 132 12.12 7.16 5.57
CA VAL A 132 12.28 7.16 7.02
C VAL A 132 12.82 5.81 7.50
N ASP A 133 13.22 5.73 8.77
CA ASP A 133 13.59 4.44 9.36
C ASP A 133 12.37 3.50 9.38
N LEU A 134 12.42 2.46 8.55
CA LEU A 134 11.36 1.46 8.36
C LEU A 134 11.46 0.34 9.41
N GLY A 135 12.54 0.32 10.19
CA GLY A 135 12.83 -0.74 11.16
C GLY A 135 13.13 -2.07 10.49
N SER A 136 12.63 -3.18 11.03
CA SER A 136 12.91 -4.51 10.51
C SER A 136 12.12 -4.78 9.23
N LEU A 137 12.83 -4.91 8.11
CA LEU A 137 12.21 -5.15 6.80
C LEU A 137 11.62 -6.55 6.71
N TYR A 138 10.40 -6.66 6.19
CA TYR A 138 9.71 -7.95 6.08
C TYR A 138 9.04 -8.22 4.74
N LYS A 139 8.74 -7.18 3.94
CA LYS A 139 8.08 -7.33 2.64
C LYS A 139 8.62 -6.32 1.63
N VAL A 140 8.70 -6.74 0.38
CA VAL A 140 8.91 -5.88 -0.79
C VAL A 140 7.77 -6.08 -1.76
N LYS A 141 7.24 -4.98 -2.28
CA LYS A 141 6.32 -4.99 -3.41
C LYS A 141 7.03 -4.41 -4.63
N ILE A 142 7.18 -5.19 -5.69
CA ILE A 142 7.90 -4.78 -6.89
C ILE A 142 7.03 -5.02 -8.13
N ARG A 143 7.01 -4.06 -9.05
CA ARG A 143 6.20 -4.12 -10.27
C ARG A 143 6.86 -3.39 -11.43
N HIS A 144 6.36 -3.61 -12.64
CA HIS A 144 6.59 -2.75 -13.79
C HIS A 144 5.27 -2.20 -14.34
N ASP A 145 5.32 -1.19 -15.21
CA ASP A 145 4.13 -0.55 -15.80
C ASP A 145 3.71 -1.15 -17.16
N ASN A 146 4.38 -2.22 -17.60
CA ASN A 146 4.16 -2.87 -18.90
C ASN A 146 4.31 -1.91 -20.11
N SER A 147 5.08 -0.84 -19.96
CA SER A 147 5.40 0.08 -21.06
C SER A 147 6.58 -0.42 -21.90
N LEU A 148 6.88 0.32 -22.99
CA LEU A 148 8.05 0.14 -23.86
C LEU A 148 8.04 -1.20 -24.62
N PHE A 149 9.14 -1.53 -25.30
CA PHE A 149 9.15 -2.58 -26.33
C PHE A 149 9.14 -4.00 -25.75
N ASN A 150 9.94 -4.28 -24.72
CA ASN A 150 9.99 -5.59 -24.07
C ASN A 150 9.63 -5.49 -22.58
N PRO A 151 8.33 -5.46 -22.25
CA PRO A 151 7.89 -5.33 -20.86
C PRO A 151 7.98 -6.61 -20.03
N ALA A 152 8.16 -7.77 -20.66
CA ALA A 152 8.24 -9.04 -19.94
C ALA A 152 9.55 -9.11 -19.16
N TRP A 153 9.49 -9.40 -17.88
CA TRP A 153 10.68 -9.43 -17.02
C TRP A 153 10.75 -10.72 -16.23
N TYR A 154 11.93 -11.31 -16.11
CA TYR A 154 12.15 -12.45 -15.21
C TYR A 154 12.97 -11.98 -14.00
N LEU A 155 12.27 -11.69 -12.91
CA LEU A 155 12.89 -11.26 -11.66
C LEU A 155 13.37 -12.49 -10.89
N ASP A 156 14.67 -12.55 -10.61
CA ASP A 156 15.28 -13.58 -9.77
C ASP A 156 15.02 -13.25 -8.30
N ARG A 157 15.57 -12.14 -7.81
CA ARG A 157 15.40 -11.70 -6.41
C ARG A 157 15.69 -10.22 -6.23
N VAL A 158 15.26 -9.69 -5.08
CA VAL A 158 15.64 -8.36 -4.59
C VAL A 158 16.41 -8.53 -3.29
N GLU A 159 17.54 -7.84 -3.16
CA GLU A 159 18.30 -7.74 -1.92
C GLU A 159 18.27 -6.29 -1.44
N ILE A 160 18.04 -6.08 -0.15
CA ILE A 160 18.06 -4.74 0.48
C ILE A 160 19.13 -4.73 1.56
N LEU A 161 20.03 -3.75 1.48
CA LEU A 161 20.99 -3.44 2.53
C LEU A 161 20.50 -2.25 3.34
N ASP A 162 20.43 -2.45 4.65
CA ASP A 162 20.17 -1.42 5.65
C ASP A 162 21.35 -1.37 6.62
N GLY A 163 22.30 -0.47 6.38
CA GLY A 163 23.57 -0.45 7.10
C GLY A 163 24.36 -1.75 6.90
N ALA A 164 24.49 -2.54 7.96
CA ALA A 164 25.17 -3.84 7.93
C ALA A 164 24.22 -5.02 7.68
N ASP A 165 22.91 -4.81 7.81
CA ASP A 165 21.90 -5.86 7.65
C ASP A 165 21.55 -6.08 6.18
N LYS A 166 21.33 -7.34 5.82
CA LYS A 166 20.97 -7.75 4.46
C LYS A 166 19.69 -8.58 4.47
N PHE A 167 18.70 -8.12 3.72
CA PHE A 167 17.40 -8.77 3.56
C PHE A 167 17.25 -9.30 2.14
N VAL A 168 16.90 -10.58 1.98
CA VAL A 168 16.79 -11.23 0.67
C VAL A 168 15.34 -11.64 0.41
N PHE A 169 14.81 -11.21 -0.73
CA PHE A 169 13.44 -11.44 -1.18
C PHE A 169 13.45 -12.21 -2.51
N HIS A 170 13.25 -13.52 -2.44
CA HIS A 170 13.24 -14.40 -3.62
C HIS A 170 11.96 -14.23 -4.43
N CYS A 171 12.06 -14.25 -5.77
CA CYS A 171 10.94 -14.17 -6.69
C CYS A 171 10.92 -15.33 -7.69
N GLU A 172 11.98 -15.46 -8.51
CA GLU A 172 12.19 -16.51 -9.52
C GLU A 172 11.00 -16.74 -10.48
N ARG A 173 10.32 -15.65 -10.87
CA ARG A 173 9.10 -15.70 -11.68
C ARG A 173 9.05 -14.60 -12.72
N TRP A 174 8.23 -14.82 -13.75
CA TRP A 174 7.95 -13.79 -14.74
C TRP A 174 7.03 -12.73 -14.15
N LEU A 175 7.32 -11.46 -14.41
CA LEU A 175 6.40 -10.34 -14.32
C LEU A 175 6.09 -9.95 -15.77
N ALA A 176 4.97 -10.44 -16.29
CA ALA A 176 4.58 -10.24 -17.69
C ALA A 176 3.11 -10.60 -17.90
N LYS A 177 2.38 -9.83 -18.71
CA LYS A 177 0.99 -10.15 -19.06
C LYS A 177 0.82 -11.42 -19.89
N ASN A 178 1.86 -11.82 -20.63
CA ASN A 178 1.83 -12.92 -21.59
C ASN A 178 2.69 -14.14 -21.19
N LYS A 179 3.22 -14.17 -19.97
CA LYS A 179 4.00 -15.30 -19.44
C LYS A 179 3.58 -15.62 -18.01
N ASP A 180 3.88 -16.84 -17.57
CA ASP A 180 3.61 -17.33 -16.21
C ASP A 180 2.16 -17.10 -15.78
N ASP A 181 1.91 -16.36 -14.68
CA ASP A 181 0.57 -16.11 -14.14
C ASP A 181 -0.06 -14.79 -14.63
N GLY A 182 0.54 -14.13 -15.64
CA GLY A 182 0.02 -12.90 -16.23
C GLY A 182 0.18 -11.65 -15.35
N LYS A 183 0.80 -11.76 -14.16
CA LYS A 183 0.96 -10.63 -13.24
C LYS A 183 2.21 -9.82 -13.59
N ILE A 184 2.14 -8.52 -13.36
CA ILE A 184 3.24 -7.55 -13.56
C ILE A 184 3.77 -7.00 -12.23
N GLU A 185 3.39 -7.65 -11.13
CA GLU A 185 3.63 -7.23 -9.75
C GLU A 185 3.83 -8.44 -8.84
N ARG A 186 4.72 -8.32 -7.86
CA ARG A 186 5.00 -9.33 -6.83
C ARG A 186 5.07 -8.68 -5.46
N SER A 187 4.45 -9.34 -4.48
CA SER A 187 4.72 -9.11 -3.05
C SER A 187 5.58 -10.25 -2.55
N LEU A 188 6.79 -9.94 -2.11
CA LEU A 188 7.83 -10.87 -1.69
C LEU A 188 8.11 -10.66 -0.21
N TYR A 189 8.40 -11.73 0.52
CA TYR A 189 8.64 -11.69 1.96
C TYR A 189 10.03 -12.21 2.30
N VAL A 190 10.63 -11.69 3.36
CA VAL A 190 11.91 -12.20 3.86
C VAL A 190 11.73 -13.64 4.34
N LYS A 191 12.75 -14.48 4.15
CA LYS A 191 12.70 -15.88 4.56
C LYS A 191 12.41 -16.00 6.07
N GLY A 192 11.42 -16.83 6.43
CA GLY A 192 11.00 -17.02 7.82
C GLY A 192 10.00 -15.97 8.33
N TYR A 193 9.52 -15.06 7.47
CA TYR A 193 8.38 -14.23 7.81
C TYR A 193 7.07 -15.03 7.71
N ASP A 194 6.47 -15.32 8.87
CA ASP A 194 5.24 -16.11 8.99
C ASP A 194 3.94 -15.28 8.98
N GLY A 195 4.01 -13.94 8.81
CA GLY A 195 2.86 -13.04 8.93
C GLY A 195 1.83 -13.13 7.79
N ASP A 196 0.53 -13.06 8.14
CA ASP A 196 -0.70 -12.98 7.31
C ASP A 196 -0.58 -13.40 5.82
N MET A 197 -0.13 -14.63 5.57
CA MET A 197 -0.01 -15.22 4.22
C MET A 197 -1.35 -15.42 3.46
N ASN A 198 -2.49 -14.96 4.00
CA ASN A 198 -3.80 -15.09 3.36
C ASN A 198 -4.44 -13.74 3.06
N SER A 199 -4.08 -13.16 1.92
CA SER A 199 -4.96 -12.25 1.19
C SER A 199 -4.98 -12.61 -0.29
N SER A 200 -5.45 -13.82 -0.57
CA SER A 200 -6.12 -14.15 -1.82
C SER A 200 -7.53 -14.62 -1.44
N THR A 201 -8.52 -13.72 -1.49
CA THR A 201 -9.97 -13.96 -1.58
C THR A 201 -10.60 -15.09 -0.73
N GLY A 202 -11.36 -14.74 0.32
CA GLY A 202 -12.41 -15.63 0.86
C GLY A 202 -12.79 -15.45 2.34
N THR A 203 -13.90 -14.74 2.59
CA THR A 203 -14.78 -14.83 3.77
C THR A 203 -14.22 -14.48 5.16
N LEU A 204 -14.61 -13.31 5.65
CA LEU A 204 -14.60 -12.95 7.07
C LEU A 204 -15.43 -13.98 7.86
N LYS A 205 -14.79 -14.80 8.69
CA LYS A 205 -15.42 -15.36 9.89
C LYS A 205 -14.92 -14.56 11.08
N SER A 206 -15.82 -13.77 11.64
CA SER A 206 -15.65 -13.12 12.94
C SER A 206 -15.36 -14.17 14.02
N LYS A 207 -14.31 -13.95 14.80
CA LYS A 207 -14.11 -14.63 16.09
C LYS A 207 -14.44 -13.64 17.20
N PHE A 208 -15.73 -13.47 17.45
CA PHE A 208 -16.26 -13.16 18.78
C PHE A 208 -17.16 -14.33 19.17
N GLY A 209 -16.88 -15.00 20.29
CA GLY A 209 -17.70 -16.10 20.77
C GLY A 209 -17.06 -16.79 21.97
N GLY A 210 -17.54 -16.41 23.16
CA GLY A 210 -16.99 -16.77 24.47
C GLY A 210 -16.92 -18.27 24.79
N SER A 211 -16.09 -18.52 25.80
CA SER A 211 -16.03 -19.76 26.59
C SER A 211 -17.43 -20.23 27.01
N VAL A 212 -17.75 -21.49 26.75
CA VAL A 212 -18.89 -22.17 27.37
C VAL A 212 -18.33 -23.26 28.27
N ALA A 213 -18.50 -23.07 29.58
CA ALA A 213 -18.20 -24.04 30.60
C ALA A 213 -19.10 -25.28 30.44
N SER A 214 -18.53 -26.47 30.59
CA SER A 214 -19.29 -27.72 30.72
C SER A 214 -20.08 -27.72 32.03
N LEU A 215 -21.39 -27.90 31.92
CA LEU A 215 -22.29 -28.27 33.00
C LEU A 215 -22.87 -29.64 32.68
N ASP A 216 -22.18 -30.71 33.09
CA ASP A 216 -22.80 -32.03 33.22
C ASP A 216 -23.24 -32.19 34.67
N SER A 217 -24.49 -31.80 34.95
CA SER A 217 -25.14 -32.04 36.23
C SER A 217 -25.93 -33.35 36.20
N MET A 218 -25.52 -34.26 37.08
CA MET A 218 -26.38 -35.09 37.94
C MET A 218 -27.56 -35.82 37.27
N ARG A 219 -27.35 -37.11 36.99
CA ARG A 219 -28.42 -38.12 37.01
C ARG A 219 -28.69 -38.50 38.48
N THR A 220 -29.84 -38.12 39.00
CA THR A 220 -30.46 -38.77 40.17
C THR A 220 -31.89 -39.18 39.83
N SER A 221 -32.08 -40.50 39.80
CA SER A 221 -33.26 -41.30 40.16
C SER A 221 -34.65 -40.62 40.19
N ASP A 222 -35.55 -41.11 39.35
CA ASP A 222 -36.99 -41.02 39.58
C ASP A 222 -37.51 -42.39 40.08
N PRO A 223 -38.20 -42.46 41.23
CA PRO A 223 -38.78 -43.69 41.76
C PRO A 223 -40.24 -43.85 41.28
N PHE A 224 -40.68 -45.11 41.18
CA PHE A 224 -42.04 -45.59 40.87
C PHE A 224 -42.37 -45.91 39.40
N SER A 225 -42.21 -47.18 39.04
CA SER A 225 -43.35 -47.96 38.55
C SER A 225 -43.16 -49.44 38.90
N LYS A 226 -44.06 -49.96 39.73
CA LYS A 226 -44.28 -51.38 40.00
C LYS A 226 -45.20 -51.94 38.91
N SER A 227 -44.85 -53.08 38.34
CA SER A 227 -45.62 -54.35 38.29
C SER A 227 -45.03 -55.26 37.23
#